data_AF-A0A815N2N0-F1
#
_entry.id   AF-A0A815N2N0-F1
#
_cell.length_a   1.000
_cell.length_b   1.000
_cell.length_c   1.000
_cell.angle_alpha   90.00
_cell.angle_beta   90.00
_cell.angle_gamma   90.00
#
_symmetry.space_group_name_H-M   'P 1'
#
loop_
_entity.id
_entity.type
_entity.pdbx_description
1 polymer ?
#
loop_
_entity_poly.entity_id
_entity_poly.type
_entity_poly.pdbx_seq_one_letter_code
_entity_poly.pdbx_strand_id
1 'polypeptide(L)'
;MLLLLSILLIHYNINHNLSQSNDTAIKINVAGEIVWTTYSTLTYIPNTKLSDFGIWPRDRNYNTFLDFLPNLFKDFLSQLRR
;
A
#
# COMPACT_ATOMS: atom_id res chain seq x y z
N MET A 1 -13.99 -12.58 -26.42
CA MET A 1 -14.20 -12.32 -24.97
C MET A 1 -13.03 -12.81 -24.10
N LEU A 2 -12.39 -13.96 -24.39
CA LEU A 2 -11.22 -14.44 -23.63
C LEU A 2 -9.97 -13.53 -23.70
N LEU A 3 -9.74 -12.85 -24.83
CA LEU A 3 -8.60 -11.93 -25.02
C LEU A 3 -8.63 -10.72 -24.06
N LEU A 4 -9.82 -10.22 -23.72
CA LEU A 4 -9.94 -9.09 -22.80
C LEU A 4 -9.56 -9.50 -21.37
N LEU A 5 -9.98 -10.71 -20.98
CA LEU A 5 -9.73 -11.26 -19.64
C LEU A 5 -8.24 -11.57 -19.43
N SER A 6 -7.56 -12.10 -20.45
CA SER A 6 -6.11 -12.33 -20.40
C SER A 6 -5.33 -11.02 -20.37
N ILE A 7 -5.73 -10.00 -21.13
CA ILE A 7 -5.12 -8.66 -21.04
C ILE A 7 -5.36 -8.05 -19.65
N LEU A 8 -6.55 -8.22 -19.06
CA LEU A 8 -6.86 -7.72 -17.72
C LEU A 8 -6.06 -8.47 -16.64
N LEU A 9 -5.90 -9.79 -16.77
CA LEU A 9 -5.05 -10.60 -15.89
C LEU A 9 -3.57 -10.23 -16.03
N ILE A 10 -3.09 -9.98 -17.26
CA ILE A 10 -1.71 -9.55 -17.51
C ILE A 10 -1.47 -8.16 -16.90
N HIS A 11 -2.40 -7.21 -17.05
CA HIS A 11 -2.29 -5.91 -16.39
C HIS A 11 -2.35 -6.01 -14.87
N TYR A 12 -3.22 -6.87 -14.33
CA TYR A 12 -3.28 -7.13 -12.89
C TYR A 12 -1.97 -7.73 -12.38
N ASN A 13 -1.43 -8.72 -13.09
CA ASN A 13 -0.21 -9.42 -12.71
C ASN A 13 1.04 -8.54 -12.85
N ILE A 14 1.16 -7.73 -13.92
CA ILE A 14 2.30 -6.81 -14.11
C ILE A 14 2.31 -5.70 -13.04
N ASN A 15 1.15 -5.18 -12.66
CA ASN A 15 1.06 -4.20 -11.57
C ASN A 15 1.37 -4.81 -10.19
N HIS A 16 1.21 -6.13 -10.03
CA HIS A 16 1.48 -6.85 -8.78
C HIS A 16 2.90 -7.47 -8.71
N ASN A 17 3.58 -7.64 -9.85
CA ASN A 17 4.93 -8.20 -9.99
C ASN A 17 6.03 -7.17 -10.29
N LEU A 18 5.71 -5.87 -10.34
CA LEU A 18 6.74 -4.89 -10.01
C LEU A 18 7.12 -5.17 -8.56
N SER A 19 8.22 -5.91 -8.39
CA SER A 19 8.99 -5.98 -7.15
C SER A 19 9.23 -4.53 -6.74
N GLN A 20 8.31 -3.98 -5.94
CA GLN A 20 8.51 -2.70 -5.32
C GLN A 20 9.73 -2.94 -4.46
N SER A 21 10.83 -2.27 -4.81
CA SER A 21 12.02 -2.32 -3.99
C SER A 21 11.60 -2.09 -2.55
N ASN A 22 12.18 -2.83 -1.62
CA ASN A 22 11.85 -2.75 -0.20
C ASN A 22 11.87 -1.29 0.32
N ASP A 23 12.64 -0.41 -0.33
CA ASP A 23 12.82 1.00 0.03
C ASP A 23 11.98 1.98 -0.79
N THR A 24 11.09 1.51 -1.68
CA THR A 24 10.20 2.40 -2.43
C THR A 24 9.30 3.16 -1.45
N ALA A 25 9.35 4.49 -1.52
CA ALA A 25 8.51 5.36 -0.71
C ALA A 25 7.03 5.25 -1.13
N ILE A 26 6.18 4.89 -0.18
CA ILE A 26 4.73 4.76 -0.30
C ILE A 26 4.08 5.96 0.38
N LYS A 27 3.17 6.62 -0.35
CA LYS A 27 2.34 7.72 0.13
C LYS A 27 1.00 7.21 0.60
N ILE A 28 0.64 7.50 1.85
CA ILE A 28 -0.61 7.11 2.48
C ILE A 28 -1.31 8.38 2.98
N ASN A 29 -2.57 8.56 2.60
CA ASN A 29 -3.46 9.57 3.15
C ASN A 29 -4.19 8.98 4.37
N VAL A 30 -3.89 9.48 5.55
CA VAL A 30 -4.46 9.05 6.82
C VAL A 30 -5.36 10.17 7.33
N ALA A 31 -6.67 10.03 7.20
CA ALA A 31 -7.67 11.04 7.59
C ALA A 31 -7.36 12.48 7.12
N GLY A 32 -6.80 12.63 5.91
CA GLY A 32 -6.41 13.91 5.33
C GLY A 32 -4.94 14.30 5.53
N GLU A 33 -4.20 13.57 6.35
CA GLU A 33 -2.76 13.77 6.56
C GLU A 33 -1.92 12.83 5.70
N ILE A 34 -0.92 13.40 4.99
CA ILE A 34 -0.01 12.60 4.18
C ILE A 34 1.10 12.00 5.05
N VAL A 35 1.14 10.69 5.12
CA VAL A 35 2.17 9.89 5.78
C VAL A 35 2.99 9.15 4.72
N TRP A 36 4.31 9.24 4.83
CA TRP A 36 5.25 8.51 3.97
C TRP A 36 5.84 7.33 4.72
N THR A 37 5.96 6.19 4.03
CA THR A 37 6.58 4.97 4.55
C THR A 37 7.21 4.15 3.43
N THR A 38 7.74 2.96 3.71
CA THR A 38 8.30 2.05 2.70
C THR A 38 7.48 0.77 2.58
N TYR A 39 7.65 0.08 1.45
CA TYR A 39 7.11 -1.27 1.27
C TYR A 39 7.56 -2.20 2.41
N SER A 40 8.86 -2.20 2.72
CA SER A 40 9.45 -3.02 3.79
C SER A 40 8.80 -2.79 5.15
N THR A 41 8.45 -1.54 5.49
CA THR A 41 7.78 -1.22 6.75
C THR A 41 6.39 -1.83 6.81
N LEU A 42 5.62 -1.75 5.71
CA LEU A 42 4.24 -2.27 5.66
C LEU A 42 4.18 -3.79 5.62
N THR A 43 5.20 -4.44 5.05
CA THR A 43 5.28 -5.90 4.96
C THR A 43 6.16 -6.53 6.03
N TYR A 44 6.62 -5.77 7.04
CA TYR A 44 7.46 -6.28 8.13
C TYR A 44 6.80 -7.44 8.87
N ILE A 45 5.49 -7.34 9.13
CA ILE A 45 4.68 -8.44 9.69
C ILE A 45 3.84 -9.04 8.55
N PRO A 46 4.19 -10.24 8.05
CA PRO A 46 3.47 -10.86 6.94
C PRO A 46 2.06 -11.29 7.36
N ASN A 47 1.17 -11.44 6.37
CA ASN A 47 -0.21 -11.91 6.53
C ASN A 47 -1.07 -11.04 7.46
N THR A 48 -0.85 -9.73 7.43
CA THR A 48 -1.66 -8.75 8.14
C THR A 48 -2.41 -7.88 7.14
N LYS A 49 -3.46 -7.19 7.61
CA LYS A 49 -4.10 -6.14 6.81
C LYS A 49 -3.11 -5.06 6.37
N LEU A 50 -1.98 -4.91 7.08
CA LEU A 50 -0.88 -4.01 6.73
C LEU A 50 -0.08 -4.47 5.52
N SER A 51 0.26 -5.76 5.46
CA SER A 51 1.00 -6.32 4.33
C SER A 51 0.19 -6.33 3.04
N ASP A 52 -1.14 -6.28 3.13
CA ASP A 52 -2.07 -6.25 2.00
C ASP A 52 -2.37 -4.82 1.50
N PHE A 53 -1.44 -3.86 1.64
CA PHE A 53 -1.70 -2.45 1.29
C PHE A 53 -2.10 -2.22 -0.19
N GLY A 54 -1.83 -3.18 -1.08
CA GLY A 54 -2.23 -3.12 -2.49
C GLY A 54 -3.75 -3.09 -2.71
N ILE A 55 -4.53 -3.65 -1.78
CA ILE A 55 -6.00 -3.69 -1.84
C ILE A 55 -6.69 -2.58 -1.04
N TRP A 56 -5.91 -1.67 -0.44
CA TRP A 56 -6.49 -0.61 0.39
C TRP A 56 -7.29 0.41 -0.44
N PRO A 57 -8.30 1.05 0.17
CA PRO A 57 -9.07 2.10 -0.48
C PRO A 57 -8.18 3.19 -1.06
N ARG A 58 -8.62 3.81 -2.16
CA ARG A 58 -7.95 4.93 -2.80
C ARG A 58 -8.77 6.21 -2.62
N ASP A 59 -8.11 7.32 -2.36
CA ASP A 59 -8.72 8.64 -2.37
C ASP A 59 -8.94 9.15 -3.82
N ARG A 60 -9.54 10.34 -3.94
CA ARG A 60 -9.80 10.98 -5.24
C ARG A 60 -8.54 11.31 -6.05
N ASN A 61 -7.38 11.31 -5.41
CA ASN A 61 -6.07 11.56 -6.00
C ASN A 61 -5.29 10.25 -6.22
N TYR A 62 -5.95 9.10 -6.13
CA TYR A 62 -5.36 7.76 -6.24
C TYR A 62 -4.30 7.42 -5.18
N ASN A 63 -4.23 8.19 -4.08
CA ASN A 63 -3.40 7.80 -2.94
C ASN A 63 -4.14 6.75 -2.13
N THR A 64 -3.38 5.87 -1.50
CA THR A 64 -3.92 4.96 -0.49
C THR A 64 -4.57 5.75 0.65
N PHE A 65 -5.80 5.42 1.04
CA PHE A 65 -6.57 6.13 2.06
C PHE A 65 -6.91 5.25 3.25
N LEU A 66 -6.70 5.78 4.46
CA LEU A 66 -7.06 5.14 5.72
C LEU A 66 -7.77 6.14 6.64
N ASP A 67 -8.89 5.73 7.21
CA ASP A 67 -9.63 6.50 8.21
C ASP A 67 -9.15 6.12 9.63
N PHE A 68 -7.92 6.52 9.96
CA PHE A 68 -7.31 6.32 11.28
C PHE A 68 -6.81 7.64 11.85
N LEU A 69 -6.52 7.66 13.16
CA LEU A 69 -5.83 8.78 13.80
C LEU A 69 -4.38 8.86 13.30
N PRO A 70 -3.95 9.97 12.65
CA PRO A 70 -2.63 10.04 12.03
C PRO A 70 -1.47 9.82 12.99
N ASN A 71 -1.54 10.39 14.20
CA ASN A 71 -0.48 10.25 15.20
C ASN A 71 -0.30 8.80 15.64
N LEU A 72 -1.41 8.11 15.94
CA LEU A 72 -1.37 6.69 16.31
C LEU A 72 -0.82 5.83 15.17
N PHE A 73 -1.17 6.14 13.92
CA PHE A 73 -0.64 5.43 12.77
C PHE A 73 0.86 5.65 12.59
N LYS A 74 1.37 6.87 12.80
CA LYS A 74 2.82 7.15 12.78
C LYS A 74 3.57 6.43 13.90
N ASP A 75 3.02 6.42 15.11
CA ASP A 75 3.60 5.70 16.25
C ASP A 75 3.61 4.20 16.03
N PHE A 76 2.60 3.68 15.34
CA PHE A 76 2.57 2.29 14.91
C PHE A 76 3.64 2.01 13.84
N LEU A 77 3.77 2.85 12.82
CA LEU A 77 4.81 2.70 11.79
C LEU A 77 6.23 2.81 12.36
N SER A 78 6.46 3.67 13.36
CA SER A 78 7.78 3.82 13.99
C SER A 78 8.23 2.56 14.73
N GLN A 79 7.28 1.79 15.29
CA GLN A 79 7.58 0.50 15.92
C GLN A 79 7.96 -0.60 14.91
N LEU A 80 7.49 -0.48 13.66
CA LEU A 80 7.78 -1.44 12.59
C LEU A 80 9.08 -1.13 11.85
N ARG A 81 9.54 0.12 11.87
CA ARG A 81 10.83 0.54 11.31
C ARG A 81 11.95 0.08 12.24
N ARG A 82 12.64 -0.99 11.87
CA ARG A 82 13.88 -1.44 12.52
C ARG A 82 15.05 -1.33 11.56
#